data_AF-A0A961YD52-F1
#
_entry.id   AF-A0A961YD52-F1
#
_cell.length_a   1.000
_cell.length_b   1.000
_cell.length_c   1.000
_cell.angle_alpha   90.00
_cell.angle_beta   90.00
_cell.angle_gamma   90.00
#
_symmetry.space_group_name_H-M   'P 1'
#
loop_
_entity.id
_entity.type
_entity.pdbx_description
1 polymer ?
#
loop_
_entity_poly.entity_id
_entity_poly.type
_entity_poly.pdbx_seq_one_letter_code
_entity_poly.pdbx_strand_id
1 'polypeptide(L)'
;MSKRMCIRPGTGGFGLKNLTRAALAAVLAMVIAGLPNAGAQAKPQYVSIAVDGMTGEIVQSTSPDTKVHPASLTKIMTLYVLFEELEAGRVSLDSRFKISSHASAQAPSKLGLKPGSTIRVHDAILALVTKSANDIAVAVGENISGSENKFARRMTETAQRLGMKNTVYRNASGLPNNEQITTARDQATLGRTIQIRFPSYYKYFSTRSFSYGGRRYSNHNRLLGKVEGVHGIKTGYIRASGFNLVSAASRGDRHVVAVIIGARSGKSRNIAMARLLDDAFKRVKPHRANQLIAQTEIPMPRRNPMPMAARRANQPAVVQMASAQQPASAPLPAQTAKEPLVLVPNGRGGFKVAQASMAAPAPEPQPVAYQPAPQPVVEQAPLQVASAAPIPSAPIGSADAPQTTAALPHITIIKPARVVPAGSSISMAAEQTAPIQVTAPAPAPRPVAAAAPAPLPVRKTITEGDYAIQIGAVPDEKAAHKLIALAQLRAGELLAGRAPFTQTVDKDGATLWRARFAGFNQTGAKSACEVLQSKNFGCFPVRAN
;
A
#
# COMPACT_ATOMS: atom_id res chain seq x y z
N MET A 1 -77.44 62.05 -30.86
CA MET A 1 -78.25 60.85 -31.14
C MET A 1 -78.10 59.84 -30.00
N SER A 2 -79.25 59.44 -29.48
CA SER A 2 -79.58 58.33 -28.57
C SER A 2 -78.55 57.22 -28.31
N LYS A 3 -78.28 56.88 -27.03
CA LYS A 3 -78.93 55.75 -26.34
C LYS A 3 -78.46 55.62 -24.88
N ARG A 4 -79.43 55.51 -23.98
CA ARG A 4 -79.28 55.01 -22.60
C ARG A 4 -79.07 53.50 -22.65
N MET A 5 -78.26 52.94 -21.74
CA MET A 5 -78.51 51.61 -21.18
C MET A 5 -78.00 51.57 -19.73
N CYS A 6 -78.89 51.07 -18.87
CA CYS A 6 -78.83 51.06 -17.43
C CYS A 6 -78.22 49.76 -16.87
N ILE A 7 -77.55 49.92 -15.70
CA ILE A 7 -77.55 49.04 -14.51
C ILE A 7 -76.89 47.64 -14.62
N ARG A 8 -75.85 47.38 -13.80
CA ARG A 8 -75.98 46.74 -12.47
C ARG A 8 -74.67 46.77 -11.66
N PRO A 9 -74.74 46.94 -10.32
CA PRO A 9 -73.56 47.05 -9.46
C PRO A 9 -73.13 45.69 -8.91
N GLY A 10 -71.85 45.56 -8.60
CA GLY A 10 -71.34 44.47 -7.78
C GLY A 10 -69.86 44.28 -7.99
N THR A 11 -69.05 44.64 -6.99
CA THR A 11 -67.79 43.96 -6.69
C THR A 11 -67.38 44.33 -5.28
N GLY A 12 -67.15 43.28 -4.49
CA GLY A 12 -66.91 43.35 -3.07
C GLY A 12 -65.55 43.95 -2.73
N GLY A 13 -65.49 44.54 -1.54
CA GLY A 13 -64.24 44.96 -0.93
C GLY A 13 -63.37 43.75 -0.63
N PHE A 14 -62.40 43.46 -1.51
CA PHE A 14 -61.26 42.62 -1.17
C PHE A 14 -60.25 43.47 -0.39
N GLY A 15 -60.15 43.18 0.90
CA GLY A 15 -59.36 43.94 1.85
C GLY A 15 -57.86 43.96 1.56
N LEU A 16 -57.29 45.16 1.61
CA LEU A 16 -55.86 45.48 1.53
C LEU A 16 -54.97 44.68 2.51
N LYS A 17 -55.56 44.06 3.55
CA LYS A 17 -54.87 43.23 4.56
C LYS A 17 -54.43 41.84 4.05
N ASN A 18 -55.02 41.33 2.97
CA ASN A 18 -54.67 40.02 2.42
C ASN A 18 -53.51 40.08 1.40
N LEU A 19 -53.28 41.25 0.80
CA LEU A 19 -52.18 41.48 -0.14
C LEU A 19 -50.81 41.59 0.56
N THR A 20 -50.75 42.12 1.78
CA THR A 20 -49.50 42.23 2.56
C THR A 20 -49.04 40.89 3.11
N ARG A 21 -49.96 39.99 3.49
CA ARG A 21 -49.64 38.62 3.92
C ARG A 21 -49.15 37.72 2.77
N ALA A 22 -49.75 37.86 1.58
CA ALA A 22 -49.32 37.13 0.39
C ALA A 22 -47.94 37.59 -0.10
N ALA A 23 -47.65 38.89 -0.06
CA ALA A 23 -46.35 39.44 -0.42
C ALA A 23 -45.23 39.02 0.54
N LEU A 24 -45.50 38.97 1.85
CA LEU A 24 -44.51 38.53 2.84
C LEU A 24 -44.19 37.02 2.73
N ALA A 25 -45.21 36.20 2.43
CA ALA A 25 -45.03 34.76 2.17
C ALA A 25 -44.24 34.48 0.88
N ALA A 26 -44.46 35.28 -0.17
CA ALA A 26 -43.72 35.16 -1.43
C ALA A 26 -42.24 35.58 -1.29
N VAL A 27 -41.95 36.62 -0.50
CA VAL A 27 -40.57 37.03 -0.20
C VAL A 27 -39.85 35.99 0.66
N LEU A 28 -40.53 35.40 1.65
CA LEU A 28 -39.95 34.33 2.47
C LEU A 28 -39.69 33.05 1.65
N ALA A 29 -40.56 32.71 0.70
CA ALA A 29 -40.36 31.59 -0.22
C ALA A 29 -39.19 31.80 -1.19
N MET A 30 -38.98 33.04 -1.69
CA MET A 30 -37.81 33.36 -2.51
C MET A 30 -36.49 33.35 -1.72
N VAL A 31 -36.50 33.72 -0.44
CA VAL A 31 -35.30 33.65 0.43
C VAL A 31 -34.92 32.19 0.74
N ILE A 32 -35.89 31.29 0.88
CA ILE A 32 -35.64 29.85 1.10
C ILE A 32 -35.14 29.17 -0.20
N ALA A 33 -35.62 29.60 -1.37
CA ALA A 33 -35.19 29.06 -2.67
C ALA A 33 -33.82 29.59 -3.16
N GLY A 34 -33.32 30.70 -2.57
CA GLY A 34 -32.05 31.33 -2.95
C GLY A 34 -30.83 30.88 -2.14
N LEU A 35 -30.99 30.01 -1.14
CA LEU A 35 -29.85 29.43 -0.44
C LEU A 35 -29.08 28.55 -1.43
N PRO A 36 -27.80 28.83 -1.72
CA PRO A 36 -27.01 27.91 -2.51
C PRO A 36 -27.03 26.58 -1.78
N ASN A 37 -27.52 25.54 -2.46
CA ASN A 37 -27.38 24.16 -2.02
C ASN A 37 -25.88 23.86 -2.09
N ALA A 38 -25.13 24.31 -1.08
CA ALA A 38 -23.76 23.94 -0.85
C ALA A 38 -23.84 22.46 -0.56
N GLY A 39 -23.74 21.64 -1.63
CA GLY A 39 -23.82 20.20 -1.55
C GLY A 39 -22.88 19.76 -0.44
N ALA A 40 -23.46 19.39 0.70
CA ALA A 40 -22.69 18.95 1.84
C ALA A 40 -21.97 17.71 1.35
N GLN A 41 -20.67 17.85 1.04
CA GLN A 41 -19.83 16.71 0.73
C GLN A 41 -19.94 15.79 1.94
N ALA A 42 -20.62 14.65 1.77
CA ALA A 42 -20.84 13.71 2.84
C ALA A 42 -19.49 13.41 3.49
N LYS A 43 -19.41 13.56 4.81
CA LYS A 43 -18.17 13.29 5.55
C LYS A 43 -17.71 11.86 5.21
N PRO A 44 -16.41 11.64 4.96
CA PRO A 44 -15.90 10.30 4.71
C PRO A 44 -16.38 9.32 5.77
N GLN A 45 -16.93 8.19 5.32
CA GLN A 45 -17.37 7.14 6.24
C GLN A 45 -16.13 6.43 6.81
N TYR A 46 -16.05 6.37 8.14
CA TYR A 46 -14.99 5.65 8.83
C TYR A 46 -15.29 4.15 8.85
N VAL A 47 -14.39 3.36 8.30
CA VAL A 47 -14.47 1.89 8.32
C VAL A 47 -13.12 1.30 8.72
N SER A 48 -13.16 0.18 9.40
CA SER A 48 -11.94 -0.53 9.78
C SER A 48 -12.12 -2.04 9.85
N ILE A 49 -11.02 -2.76 9.70
CA ILE A 49 -10.96 -4.21 9.93
C ILE A 49 -9.54 -4.58 10.32
N ALA A 50 -9.38 -5.53 11.24
CA ALA A 50 -8.15 -6.27 11.42
C ALA A 50 -8.46 -7.76 11.32
N VAL A 51 -7.63 -8.48 10.57
CA VAL A 51 -7.72 -9.91 10.38
C VAL A 51 -6.41 -10.58 10.79
N ASP A 52 -6.52 -11.84 11.17
CA ASP A 52 -5.38 -12.74 11.21
C ASP A 52 -4.76 -12.81 9.80
N GLY A 53 -3.47 -12.51 9.70
CA GLY A 53 -2.74 -12.44 8.45
C GLY A 53 -2.53 -13.78 7.77
N MET A 54 -2.71 -14.89 8.48
CA MET A 54 -2.60 -16.25 7.96
C MET A 54 -3.97 -16.79 7.55
N THR A 55 -4.93 -16.81 8.49
CA THR A 55 -6.24 -17.45 8.26
C THR A 55 -7.24 -16.53 7.56
N GLY A 56 -7.07 -15.21 7.68
CA GLY A 56 -8.05 -14.22 7.26
C GLY A 56 -9.24 -14.08 8.22
N GLU A 57 -9.22 -14.75 9.38
CA GLU A 57 -10.25 -14.62 10.43
C GLU A 57 -10.33 -13.16 10.92
N ILE A 58 -11.54 -12.64 11.06
CA ILE A 58 -11.74 -11.27 11.55
C ILE A 58 -11.50 -11.22 13.05
N VAL A 59 -10.60 -10.33 13.45
CA VAL A 59 -10.23 -10.11 14.85
C VAL A 59 -10.99 -8.93 15.46
N GLN A 60 -11.30 -7.94 14.63
CA GLN A 60 -12.13 -6.78 14.95
C GLN A 60 -12.52 -6.04 13.68
N SER A 61 -13.66 -5.36 13.67
CA SER A 61 -14.07 -4.54 12.53
C SER A 61 -15.05 -3.44 12.91
N THR A 62 -15.19 -2.45 12.02
CA THR A 62 -16.21 -1.40 12.05
C THR A 62 -16.73 -1.23 10.63
N SER A 63 -17.98 -1.62 10.41
CA SER A 63 -18.67 -1.57 9.11
C SER A 63 -17.80 -1.99 7.92
N PRO A 64 -17.18 -3.19 7.96
CA PRO A 64 -16.11 -3.56 7.04
C PRO A 64 -16.55 -3.71 5.58
N ASP A 65 -17.86 -3.85 5.35
CA ASP A 65 -18.49 -4.09 4.05
C ASP A 65 -19.09 -2.82 3.41
N THR A 66 -18.97 -1.67 4.09
CA THR A 66 -19.43 -0.39 3.53
C THR A 66 -18.61 -0.02 2.29
N LYS A 67 -19.33 0.36 1.22
CA LYS A 67 -18.74 0.79 -0.05
C LYS A 67 -18.10 2.17 0.12
N VAL A 68 -16.80 2.25 -0.14
CA VAL A 68 -15.99 3.45 0.01
C VAL A 68 -15.02 3.59 -1.16
N HIS A 69 -14.51 4.80 -1.40
CA HIS A 69 -13.49 4.99 -2.44
C HIS A 69 -12.09 4.58 -1.94
N PRO A 70 -11.34 3.74 -2.69
CA PRO A 70 -10.04 3.21 -2.26
C PRO A 70 -8.94 4.28 -2.15
N ALA A 71 -9.06 5.40 -2.89
CA ALA A 71 -7.95 6.31 -3.13
C ALA A 71 -6.69 5.53 -3.60
N SER A 72 -5.48 5.97 -3.23
CA SER A 72 -4.23 5.28 -3.60
C SER A 72 -4.06 3.86 -3.02
N LEU A 73 -4.99 3.33 -2.21
CA LEU A 73 -4.99 1.89 -1.89
C LEU A 73 -5.14 1.04 -3.16
N THR A 74 -5.77 1.58 -4.22
CA THR A 74 -5.84 1.00 -5.56
C THR A 74 -4.49 0.49 -6.08
N LYS A 75 -3.39 1.17 -5.74
CA LYS A 75 -2.05 0.80 -6.20
C LYS A 75 -1.56 -0.56 -5.65
N ILE A 76 -2.17 -1.08 -4.59
CA ILE A 76 -1.90 -2.46 -4.15
C ILE A 76 -2.33 -3.43 -5.25
N MET A 77 -3.49 -3.22 -5.87
CA MET A 77 -3.95 -4.06 -6.99
C MET A 77 -3.10 -3.84 -8.26
N THR A 78 -2.68 -2.60 -8.52
CA THR A 78 -1.74 -2.31 -9.63
C THR A 78 -0.44 -3.08 -9.47
N LEU A 79 0.11 -3.11 -8.25
CA LEU A 79 1.30 -3.90 -7.93
C LEU A 79 1.01 -5.40 -7.97
N TYR A 80 -0.15 -5.86 -7.50
CA TYR A 80 -0.56 -7.26 -7.58
C TYR A 80 -0.54 -7.76 -9.03
N VAL A 81 -1.16 -7.02 -9.95
CA VAL A 81 -1.18 -7.36 -11.38
C VAL A 81 0.23 -7.31 -11.99
N LEU A 82 1.04 -6.31 -11.63
CA LEU A 82 2.45 -6.27 -12.07
C LEU A 82 3.26 -7.47 -11.54
N PHE A 83 3.01 -7.92 -10.32
CA PHE A 83 3.67 -9.09 -9.75
C PHE A 83 3.24 -10.39 -10.44
N GLU A 84 1.98 -10.49 -10.91
CA GLU A 84 1.57 -11.60 -11.79
C GLU A 84 2.35 -11.63 -13.12
N GLU A 85 2.67 -10.46 -13.68
CA GLU A 85 3.47 -10.36 -14.92
C GLU A 85 4.93 -10.77 -14.69
N LEU A 86 5.51 -10.35 -13.55
CA LEU A 86 6.87 -10.72 -13.14
C LEU A 86 6.98 -12.22 -12.85
N GLU A 87 6.03 -12.79 -12.10
CA GLU A 87 5.97 -14.23 -11.82
C GLU A 87 5.80 -15.06 -13.11
N ALA A 88 5.04 -14.55 -14.08
CA ALA A 88 4.85 -15.20 -15.36
C ALA A 88 6.02 -15.02 -16.35
N GLY A 89 7.06 -14.25 -15.98
CA GLY A 89 8.19 -13.95 -16.86
C GLY A 89 7.87 -13.06 -18.07
N ARG A 90 6.67 -12.45 -18.12
CA ARG A 90 6.28 -11.55 -19.23
C ARG A 90 6.95 -10.20 -19.16
N VAL A 91 7.36 -9.80 -17.95
CA VAL A 91 8.24 -8.65 -17.69
C VAL A 91 9.29 -9.08 -16.67
N SER A 92 10.43 -8.40 -16.64
CA SER A 92 11.46 -8.54 -15.61
C SER A 92 11.60 -7.24 -14.82
N LEU A 93 12.36 -7.25 -13.73
CA LEU A 93 12.67 -6.03 -12.97
C LEU A 93 13.49 -5.01 -13.80
N ASP A 94 14.20 -5.48 -14.83
CA ASP A 94 15.00 -4.68 -15.76
C ASP A 94 14.22 -4.15 -16.96
N SER A 95 13.03 -4.71 -17.23
CA SER A 95 12.14 -4.21 -18.28
C SER A 95 11.87 -2.72 -18.10
N ARG A 96 11.76 -2.01 -19.22
CA ARG A 96 11.51 -0.56 -19.26
C ARG A 96 10.09 -0.28 -19.69
N PHE A 97 9.34 0.42 -18.85
CA PHE A 97 7.99 0.89 -19.16
C PHE A 97 8.06 2.29 -19.75
N LYS A 98 7.40 2.48 -20.89
CA LYS A 98 7.28 3.78 -21.55
C LYS A 98 6.32 4.68 -20.80
N ILE A 99 6.66 5.96 -20.68
CA ILE A 99 5.79 6.98 -20.10
C ILE A 99 5.01 7.63 -21.24
N SER A 100 3.68 7.46 -21.24
CA SER A 100 2.81 8.14 -22.21
C SER A 100 2.55 9.60 -21.82
N SER A 101 2.00 10.37 -22.75
CA SER A 101 1.49 11.72 -22.46
C SER A 101 0.38 11.69 -21.40
N HIS A 102 -0.49 10.68 -21.45
CA HIS A 102 -1.57 10.47 -20.47
C HIS A 102 -1.01 10.20 -19.06
N ALA A 103 -0.03 9.31 -18.94
CA ALA A 103 0.65 9.02 -17.69
C ALA A 103 1.34 10.27 -17.10
N SER A 104 2.10 11.00 -17.92
CA SER A 104 2.78 12.24 -17.49
C SER A 104 1.80 13.33 -17.02
N ALA A 105 0.64 13.43 -17.66
CA ALA A 105 -0.38 14.44 -17.38
C ALA A 105 -1.14 14.22 -16.05
N GLN A 106 -1.00 13.04 -15.42
CA GLN A 106 -1.72 12.74 -14.18
C GLN A 106 -1.45 13.75 -13.06
N ALA A 107 -2.47 13.98 -12.23
CA ALA A 107 -2.35 14.82 -11.05
C ALA A 107 -1.32 14.24 -10.06
N PRO A 108 -0.56 15.07 -9.32
CA PRO A 108 0.32 14.59 -8.24
C PRO A 108 -0.47 13.83 -7.15
N SER A 109 0.12 12.92 -6.38
CA SER A 109 1.55 12.55 -6.28
C SER A 109 2.10 11.90 -7.55
N LYS A 110 3.30 12.30 -8.00
CA LYS A 110 3.96 11.75 -9.20
C LYS A 110 5.49 11.86 -9.15
N LEU A 111 6.20 11.17 -10.04
CA LEU A 111 7.64 11.40 -10.29
C LEU A 111 7.88 12.54 -11.28
N GLY A 112 6.96 12.76 -12.23
CA GLY A 112 7.03 13.84 -13.20
C GLY A 112 7.93 13.52 -14.40
N LEU A 113 7.91 12.27 -14.86
CA LEU A 113 8.68 11.85 -16.04
C LEU A 113 8.07 12.40 -17.32
N LYS A 114 8.92 12.80 -18.28
CA LYS A 114 8.49 13.35 -19.57
C LYS A 114 7.85 12.25 -20.44
N PRO A 115 6.85 12.57 -21.29
CA PRO A 115 6.35 11.65 -22.30
C PRO A 115 7.48 11.12 -23.19
N GLY A 116 7.40 9.85 -23.59
CA GLY A 116 8.41 9.17 -24.41
C GLY A 116 9.61 8.64 -23.62
N SER A 117 9.85 9.12 -22.40
CA SER A 117 10.88 8.55 -21.52
C SER A 117 10.49 7.14 -21.02
N THR A 118 11.40 6.48 -20.30
CA THR A 118 11.15 5.17 -19.70
C THR A 118 11.54 5.11 -18.23
N ILE A 119 10.93 4.17 -17.50
CA ILE A 119 11.28 3.80 -16.13
C ILE A 119 11.52 2.29 -16.05
N ARG A 120 12.53 1.84 -15.29
CA ARG A 120 12.73 0.40 -15.02
C ARG A 120 11.60 -0.10 -14.12
N VAL A 121 11.15 -1.34 -14.33
CA VAL A 121 10.08 -1.95 -13.51
C VAL A 121 10.42 -1.94 -12.03
N HIS A 122 11.68 -2.22 -11.66
CA HIS A 122 12.17 -2.09 -10.28
C HIS A 122 11.86 -0.70 -9.69
N ASP A 123 12.21 0.36 -10.40
CA ASP A 123 12.04 1.74 -9.95
C ASP A 123 10.56 2.15 -9.95
N ALA A 124 9.76 1.59 -10.87
CA ALA A 124 8.32 1.76 -10.88
C ALA A 124 7.67 1.18 -9.61
N ILE A 125 8.08 -0.03 -9.19
CA ILE A 125 7.61 -0.64 -7.94
C ILE A 125 7.96 0.27 -6.76
N LEU A 126 9.22 0.70 -6.66
CA LEU A 126 9.68 1.58 -5.58
C LEU A 126 8.92 2.92 -5.56
N ALA A 127 8.65 3.51 -6.72
CA ALA A 127 7.86 4.74 -6.83
C ALA A 127 6.41 4.57 -6.37
N LEU A 128 5.79 3.41 -6.68
CA LEU A 128 4.42 3.10 -6.26
C LEU A 128 4.31 2.85 -4.76
N VAL A 129 5.24 2.09 -4.16
CA VAL A 129 5.20 1.77 -2.72
C VAL A 129 5.58 2.96 -1.85
N THR A 130 6.54 3.80 -2.28
CA THR A 130 7.04 4.92 -1.48
C THR A 130 6.27 6.23 -1.75
N LYS A 131 6.43 6.79 -2.96
CA LYS A 131 5.85 8.08 -3.35
C LYS A 131 4.38 7.98 -3.73
N SER A 132 3.88 6.79 -4.01
CA SER A 132 2.51 6.57 -4.48
C SER A 132 2.25 7.31 -5.79
N ALA A 133 3.21 7.26 -6.70
CA ALA A 133 3.24 8.04 -7.94
C ALA A 133 2.11 7.62 -8.91
N ASN A 134 1.26 8.56 -9.31
CA ASN A 134 0.09 8.36 -10.15
C ASN A 134 0.48 8.15 -11.61
N ASP A 135 1.42 8.96 -12.12
CA ASP A 135 2.01 8.82 -13.44
C ASP A 135 2.58 7.41 -13.66
N ILE A 136 3.30 6.90 -12.67
CA ILE A 136 3.88 5.55 -12.73
C ILE A 136 2.79 4.48 -12.68
N ALA A 137 1.71 4.66 -11.94
CA ALA A 137 0.61 3.69 -11.91
C ALA A 137 -0.07 3.58 -13.27
N VAL A 138 -0.32 4.71 -13.92
CA VAL A 138 -0.88 4.74 -15.28
C VAL A 138 0.09 4.12 -16.28
N ALA A 139 1.37 4.48 -16.23
CA ALA A 139 2.38 3.89 -17.11
C ALA A 139 2.46 2.37 -16.95
N VAL A 140 2.47 1.85 -15.72
CA VAL A 140 2.41 0.40 -15.46
C VAL A 140 1.18 -0.22 -16.12
N GLY A 141 0.00 0.39 -15.94
CA GLY A 141 -1.24 -0.13 -16.53
C GLY A 141 -1.23 -0.15 -18.05
N GLU A 142 -0.76 0.91 -18.67
CA GLU A 142 -0.64 1.03 -20.13
C GLU A 142 0.37 0.05 -20.72
N ASN A 143 1.52 -0.16 -20.08
CA ASN A 143 2.53 -1.08 -20.60
C ASN A 143 2.10 -2.55 -20.45
N ILE A 144 1.30 -2.89 -19.42
CA ILE A 144 0.81 -4.26 -19.20
C ILE A 144 -0.41 -4.60 -20.06
N SER A 145 -1.38 -3.69 -20.16
CA SER A 145 -2.67 -3.96 -20.81
C SER A 145 -2.92 -3.17 -22.09
N GLY A 146 -1.94 -2.40 -22.56
CA GLY A 146 -2.02 -1.54 -23.74
C GLY A 146 -2.78 -0.21 -23.52
N SER A 147 -3.65 -0.12 -22.51
CA SER A 147 -4.27 1.13 -22.07
C SER A 147 -4.70 1.05 -20.60
N GLU A 148 -4.82 2.20 -19.94
CA GLU A 148 -5.30 2.25 -18.55
C GLU A 148 -6.71 1.68 -18.39
N ASN A 149 -7.63 1.93 -19.33
CA ASN A 149 -8.99 1.39 -19.28
C ASN A 149 -9.00 -0.14 -19.36
N LYS A 150 -8.15 -0.74 -20.23
CA LYS A 150 -7.98 -2.20 -20.30
C LYS A 150 -7.38 -2.73 -19.00
N PHE A 151 -6.43 -1.99 -18.42
CA PHE A 151 -5.83 -2.34 -17.13
C PHE A 151 -6.85 -2.29 -15.98
N ALA A 152 -7.69 -1.25 -15.89
CA ALA A 152 -8.71 -1.13 -14.86
C ALA A 152 -9.76 -2.26 -14.91
N ARG A 153 -10.16 -2.69 -16.13
CA ARG A 153 -10.99 -3.90 -16.30
C ARG A 153 -10.29 -5.14 -15.76
N ARG A 154 -9.04 -5.36 -16.17
CA ARG A 154 -8.21 -6.46 -15.65
C ARG A 154 -8.07 -6.41 -14.12
N MET A 155 -7.89 -5.24 -13.52
CA MET A 155 -7.83 -5.08 -12.07
C MET A 155 -9.14 -5.49 -11.40
N THR A 156 -10.28 -5.12 -11.99
CA THR A 156 -11.62 -5.49 -11.47
C THR A 156 -11.86 -7.00 -11.60
N GLU A 157 -11.54 -7.60 -12.74
CA GLU A 157 -11.58 -9.06 -12.93
C GLU A 157 -10.66 -9.78 -11.93
N THR A 158 -9.49 -9.21 -11.66
CA THR A 158 -8.54 -9.74 -10.68
C THR A 158 -9.11 -9.64 -9.26
N ALA A 159 -9.74 -8.53 -8.89
CA ALA A 159 -10.46 -8.39 -7.62
C ALA A 159 -11.53 -9.48 -7.46
N GLN A 160 -12.34 -9.71 -8.49
CA GLN A 160 -13.37 -10.75 -8.49
C GLN A 160 -12.76 -12.15 -8.31
N ARG A 161 -11.68 -12.48 -9.02
CA ARG A 161 -10.95 -13.76 -8.85
C ARG A 161 -10.39 -13.96 -7.44
N LEU A 162 -10.07 -12.87 -6.74
CA LEU A 162 -9.60 -12.89 -5.36
C LEU A 162 -10.74 -12.92 -4.32
N GLY A 163 -12.00 -12.96 -4.76
CA GLY A 163 -13.16 -12.92 -3.87
C GLY A 163 -13.49 -11.52 -3.33
N MET A 164 -12.90 -10.46 -3.89
CA MET A 164 -13.21 -9.06 -3.54
C MET A 164 -14.49 -8.61 -4.26
N LYS A 165 -15.63 -9.18 -3.86
CA LYS A 165 -16.92 -9.06 -4.57
C LYS A 165 -17.49 -7.64 -4.60
N ASN A 166 -17.01 -6.75 -3.72
CA ASN A 166 -17.52 -5.39 -3.56
C ASN A 166 -16.50 -4.33 -4.05
N THR A 167 -15.57 -4.73 -4.92
CA THR A 167 -14.53 -3.85 -5.45
C THR A 167 -14.62 -3.71 -6.97
N VAL A 168 -14.59 -2.46 -7.43
CA VAL A 168 -14.53 -2.09 -8.84
C VAL A 168 -13.42 -1.06 -9.02
N TYR A 169 -12.52 -1.30 -9.97
CA TYR A 169 -11.45 -0.38 -10.34
C TYR A 169 -11.77 0.29 -11.67
N ARG A 170 -11.51 1.61 -11.75
CA ARG A 170 -11.71 2.41 -12.96
C ARG A 170 -10.44 3.08 -13.47
N ASN A 171 -9.37 3.06 -12.68
CA ASN A 171 -8.06 3.54 -13.06
C ASN A 171 -6.96 2.81 -12.26
N ALA A 172 -5.71 2.95 -12.68
CA ALA A 172 -4.57 2.27 -12.06
C ALA A 172 -4.09 2.97 -10.77
N SER A 173 -4.46 4.23 -10.59
CA SER A 173 -3.83 5.10 -9.58
C SER A 173 -4.67 5.26 -8.31
N GLY A 174 -5.98 5.12 -8.38
CA GLY A 174 -6.88 5.53 -7.30
C GLY A 174 -7.30 7.00 -7.34
N LEU A 175 -7.05 7.69 -8.46
CA LEU A 175 -7.59 9.03 -8.68
C LEU A 175 -9.13 9.00 -8.68
N PRO A 176 -9.80 10.12 -8.32
CA PRO A 176 -11.25 10.14 -8.13
C PRO A 176 -12.03 9.63 -9.34
N ASN A 177 -12.94 8.69 -9.09
CA ASN A 177 -13.95 8.21 -10.02
C ASN A 177 -15.11 7.65 -9.18
N ASN A 178 -16.35 8.05 -9.48
CA ASN A 178 -17.52 7.70 -8.67
C ASN A 178 -17.85 6.20 -8.69
N GLU A 179 -17.53 5.51 -9.78
CA GLU A 179 -17.77 4.07 -9.93
C GLU A 179 -16.63 3.23 -9.33
N GLN A 180 -15.53 3.86 -8.92
CA GLN A 180 -14.42 3.17 -8.29
C GLN A 180 -14.67 3.01 -6.79
N ILE A 181 -15.04 1.80 -6.39
CA ILE A 181 -15.46 1.47 -5.03
C ILE A 181 -14.70 0.24 -4.51
N THR A 182 -14.59 0.13 -3.20
CA THR A 182 -14.08 -1.04 -2.48
C THR A 182 -14.70 -1.12 -1.09
N THR A 183 -14.28 -2.08 -0.28
CA THR A 183 -14.64 -2.21 1.14
C THR A 183 -13.37 -2.42 1.98
N ALA A 184 -13.47 -2.23 3.29
CA ALA A 184 -12.34 -2.53 4.18
C ALA A 184 -12.00 -4.03 4.14
N ARG A 185 -13.02 -4.90 4.07
CA ARG A 185 -12.87 -6.35 3.93
C ARG A 185 -12.10 -6.73 2.67
N ASP A 186 -12.47 -6.17 1.52
CA ASP A 186 -11.82 -6.48 0.25
C ASP A 186 -10.35 -6.01 0.26
N GLN A 187 -10.07 -4.85 0.85
CA GLN A 187 -8.70 -4.37 1.03
C GLN A 187 -7.87 -5.25 1.98
N ALA A 188 -8.49 -5.85 3.02
CA ALA A 188 -7.83 -6.81 3.90
C ALA A 188 -7.51 -8.12 3.15
N THR A 189 -8.44 -8.61 2.32
CA THR A 189 -8.20 -9.75 1.42
C THR A 189 -7.02 -9.47 0.49
N LEU A 190 -7.02 -8.33 -0.20
CA LEU A 190 -5.91 -7.95 -1.08
C LEU A 190 -4.57 -7.83 -0.34
N GLY A 191 -4.60 -7.19 0.84
CA GLY A 191 -3.41 -7.05 1.68
C GLY A 191 -2.85 -8.39 2.15
N ARG A 192 -3.70 -9.36 2.45
CA ARG A 192 -3.30 -10.73 2.81
C ARG A 192 -2.74 -11.48 1.59
N THR A 193 -3.48 -11.49 0.49
CA THR A 193 -3.12 -12.30 -0.68
C THR A 193 -1.83 -11.85 -1.34
N ILE A 194 -1.55 -10.53 -1.41
CA ILE A 194 -0.30 -10.04 -2.01
C ILE A 194 0.95 -10.49 -1.23
N GLN A 195 0.83 -10.69 0.09
CA GLN A 195 1.91 -11.22 0.94
C GLN A 195 2.15 -12.70 0.66
N ILE A 196 1.07 -13.48 0.67
CA ILE A 196 1.11 -14.94 0.53
C ILE A 196 1.59 -15.33 -0.87
N ARG A 197 1.04 -14.68 -1.90
CA ARG A 197 1.32 -15.04 -3.29
C ARG A 197 2.69 -14.55 -3.77
N PHE A 198 3.11 -13.37 -3.32
CA PHE A 198 4.31 -12.71 -3.85
C PHE A 198 5.33 -12.35 -2.76
N PRO A 199 5.74 -13.28 -1.87
CA PRO A 199 6.60 -12.93 -0.73
C PRO A 199 7.93 -12.27 -1.16
N SER A 200 8.50 -12.72 -2.28
CA SER A 200 9.73 -12.15 -2.85
C SER A 200 9.59 -10.69 -3.31
N TYR A 201 8.42 -10.29 -3.80
CA TYR A 201 8.14 -8.91 -4.22
C TYR A 201 7.51 -8.07 -3.11
N TYR A 202 6.79 -8.69 -2.19
CA TYR A 202 6.14 -8.03 -1.07
C TYR A 202 7.14 -7.24 -0.20
N LYS A 203 8.39 -7.69 -0.10
CA LYS A 203 9.47 -6.98 0.60
C LYS A 203 9.60 -5.50 0.21
N TYR A 204 9.24 -5.11 -1.02
CA TYR A 204 9.29 -3.71 -1.46
C TYR A 204 8.39 -2.78 -0.61
N PHE A 205 7.27 -3.26 -0.05
CA PHE A 205 6.40 -2.45 0.79
C PHE A 205 7.06 -1.97 2.09
N SER A 206 8.13 -2.63 2.53
CA SER A 206 8.92 -2.23 3.70
C SER A 206 9.92 -1.08 3.41
N THR A 207 10.05 -0.67 2.14
CA THR A 207 10.98 0.39 1.72
C THR A 207 10.63 1.72 2.40
N ARG A 208 11.52 2.25 3.24
CA ARG A 208 11.30 3.51 3.98
C ARG A 208 11.54 4.76 3.12
N SER A 209 12.50 4.69 2.20
CA SER A 209 12.77 5.75 1.24
C SER A 209 13.38 5.20 -0.05
N PHE A 210 13.21 5.93 -1.13
CA PHE A 210 13.68 5.59 -2.47
C PHE A 210 14.29 6.82 -3.12
N SER A 211 15.40 6.68 -3.82
CA SER A 211 16.03 7.78 -4.56
C SER A 211 15.89 7.54 -6.06
N TYR A 212 15.47 8.57 -6.79
CA TYR A 212 15.31 8.53 -8.24
C TYR A 212 15.55 9.90 -8.84
N GLY A 213 16.31 9.97 -9.94
CA GLY A 213 16.60 11.23 -10.63
C GLY A 213 17.21 12.30 -9.69
N GLY A 214 18.13 11.90 -8.81
CA GLY A 214 18.77 12.79 -7.83
C GLY A 214 17.88 13.24 -6.66
N ARG A 215 16.63 12.77 -6.57
CA ARG A 215 15.69 13.16 -5.50
C ARG A 215 15.36 11.97 -4.60
N ARG A 216 15.34 12.20 -3.28
CA ARG A 216 14.93 11.20 -2.29
C ARG A 216 13.45 11.36 -1.94
N TYR A 217 12.71 10.26 -2.03
CA TYR A 217 11.29 10.15 -1.70
C TYR A 217 11.11 9.32 -0.43
N SER A 218 10.40 9.87 0.54
CA SER A 218 10.02 9.13 1.76
C SER A 218 8.72 8.36 1.56
N ASN A 219 8.62 7.19 2.20
CA ASN A 219 7.38 6.44 2.24
C ASN A 219 6.30 7.21 3.03
N HIS A 220 5.07 7.19 2.51
CA HIS A 220 3.91 7.78 3.18
C HIS A 220 3.46 6.99 4.41
N ASN A 221 3.75 5.69 4.50
CA ASN A 221 3.48 4.89 5.68
C ASN A 221 4.49 5.23 6.79
N ARG A 222 4.09 6.15 7.68
CA ARG A 222 4.92 6.62 8.80
C ARG A 222 5.02 5.62 9.95
N LEU A 223 4.35 4.48 9.89
CA LEU A 223 4.47 3.41 10.87
C LEU A 223 5.71 2.53 10.64
N LEU A 224 6.24 2.50 9.40
CA LEU A 224 7.45 1.76 9.07
C LEU A 224 8.63 2.23 9.92
N GLY A 225 9.20 1.30 10.68
CA GLY A 225 10.30 1.58 11.61
C GLY A 225 9.92 2.35 12.87
N LYS A 226 8.62 2.57 13.12
CA LYS A 226 8.12 3.22 14.35
C LYS A 226 7.19 2.34 15.17
N VAL A 227 6.40 1.50 14.50
CA VAL A 227 5.55 0.50 15.16
C VAL A 227 6.16 -0.86 14.94
N GLU A 228 6.36 -1.60 16.03
CA GLU A 228 6.95 -2.93 16.03
C GLU A 228 6.22 -3.87 15.07
N GLY A 229 7.01 -4.56 14.24
CA GLY A 229 6.52 -5.58 13.32
C GLY A 229 5.92 -5.05 12.02
N VAL A 230 5.69 -3.74 11.87
CA VAL A 230 5.08 -3.18 10.65
C VAL A 230 6.04 -3.26 9.46
N HIS A 231 5.59 -3.90 8.38
CA HIS A 231 6.36 -4.12 7.16
C HIS A 231 5.62 -3.76 5.86
N GLY A 232 4.44 -3.15 5.96
CA GLY A 232 3.64 -2.69 4.83
C GLY A 232 2.35 -1.99 5.27
N ILE A 233 1.39 -1.70 4.39
CA ILE A 233 1.43 -1.90 2.94
C ILE A 233 1.32 -0.55 2.25
N LYS A 234 0.18 0.14 2.36
CA LYS A 234 -0.07 1.33 1.54
C LYS A 234 -1.05 2.32 2.16
N THR A 235 -0.74 3.59 2.05
CA THR A 235 -1.63 4.72 2.39
C THR A 235 -2.46 5.19 1.19
N GLY A 236 -3.58 5.88 1.47
CA GLY A 236 -4.35 6.61 0.48
C GLY A 236 -4.98 7.88 1.04
N TYR A 237 -5.28 8.85 0.18
CA TYR A 237 -6.07 10.03 0.52
C TYR A 237 -6.77 10.58 -0.73
N ILE A 238 -8.06 10.85 -0.59
CA ILE A 238 -8.84 11.79 -1.42
C ILE A 238 -9.90 12.43 -0.51
N ARG A 239 -10.51 13.55 -0.95
CA ARG A 239 -11.55 14.22 -0.16
C ARG A 239 -12.71 13.28 0.19
N ALA A 240 -13.14 12.45 -0.76
CA ALA A 240 -14.30 11.58 -0.60
C ALA A 240 -14.12 10.41 0.40
N SER A 241 -12.90 9.93 0.64
CA SER A 241 -12.65 8.83 1.60
C SER A 241 -11.66 9.16 2.72
N GLY A 242 -11.24 10.42 2.85
CA GLY A 242 -10.37 10.83 3.95
C GLY A 242 -9.00 10.17 3.90
N PHE A 243 -8.37 9.96 5.06
CA PHE A 243 -7.05 9.36 5.18
C PHE A 243 -7.14 7.85 5.42
N ASN A 244 -6.48 7.08 4.56
CA ASN A 244 -6.60 5.63 4.48
C ASN A 244 -5.25 4.95 4.70
N LEU A 245 -5.27 3.70 5.15
CA LEU A 245 -4.10 2.83 5.27
C LEU A 245 -4.51 1.35 5.33
N VAL A 246 -3.86 0.54 4.51
CA VAL A 246 -3.72 -0.91 4.70
C VAL A 246 -2.33 -1.14 5.28
N SER A 247 -2.25 -1.77 6.44
CA SER A 247 -1.01 -2.09 7.15
C SER A 247 -0.92 -3.58 7.41
N ALA A 248 0.30 -4.12 7.40
CA ALA A 248 0.56 -5.47 7.84
C ALA A 248 1.70 -5.45 8.86
N ALA A 249 1.59 -6.31 9.87
CA ALA A 249 2.57 -6.42 10.93
C ALA A 249 2.78 -7.87 11.37
N SER A 250 3.96 -8.17 11.89
CA SER A 250 4.27 -9.49 12.44
C SER A 250 5.08 -9.36 13.72
N ARG A 251 4.66 -10.07 14.78
CA ARG A 251 5.29 -10.09 16.11
C ARG A 251 5.42 -11.54 16.56
N GLY A 252 6.64 -12.07 16.53
CA GLY A 252 6.88 -13.50 16.71
C GLY A 252 6.19 -14.31 15.61
N ASP A 253 5.33 -15.24 16.02
CA ASP A 253 4.53 -16.15 15.19
C ASP A 253 3.09 -15.62 14.93
N ARG A 254 2.80 -14.37 15.29
CA ARG A 254 1.51 -13.72 15.01
C ARG A 254 1.63 -12.77 13.82
N HIS A 255 0.63 -12.82 12.93
CA HIS A 255 0.55 -11.97 11.75
C HIS A 255 -0.79 -11.24 11.71
N VAL A 256 -0.78 -9.93 11.45
CA VAL A 256 -2.00 -9.12 11.37
C VAL A 256 -2.00 -8.34 10.06
N VAL A 257 -3.15 -8.31 9.38
CA VAL A 257 -3.46 -7.32 8.34
C VAL A 257 -4.58 -6.43 8.83
N ALA A 258 -4.38 -5.12 8.77
CA ALA A 258 -5.32 -4.14 9.28
C ALA A 258 -5.59 -3.03 8.25
N VAL A 259 -6.83 -2.57 8.18
CA VAL A 259 -7.30 -1.57 7.23
C VAL A 259 -8.07 -0.49 7.97
N ILE A 260 -7.79 0.77 7.64
CA ILE A 260 -8.55 1.95 8.04
C ILE A 260 -8.81 2.79 6.79
N ILE A 261 -10.06 3.21 6.60
CA ILE A 261 -10.49 4.16 5.57
C ILE A 261 -11.37 5.21 6.25
N GLY A 262 -11.28 6.47 5.84
CA GLY A 262 -12.15 7.53 6.39
C GLY A 262 -11.63 8.26 7.62
N ALA A 263 -10.33 8.16 7.95
CA ALA A 263 -9.79 8.93 9.07
C ALA A 263 -9.69 10.44 8.74
N ARG A 264 -9.85 11.29 9.76
CA ARG A 264 -9.91 12.77 9.62
C ARG A 264 -8.58 13.43 9.22
N SER A 265 -7.45 12.86 9.64
CA SER A 265 -6.11 13.39 9.37
C SER A 265 -5.10 12.27 9.23
N GLY A 266 -3.94 12.55 8.62
CA GLY A 266 -2.84 11.60 8.56
C GLY A 266 -2.33 11.18 9.94
N LYS A 267 -2.34 12.09 10.93
CA LYS A 267 -1.95 11.82 12.32
C LYS A 267 -2.96 10.89 13.01
N SER A 268 -4.25 11.21 12.96
CA SER A 268 -5.30 10.37 13.56
C SER A 268 -5.35 8.99 12.93
N ARG A 269 -5.12 8.89 11.63
CA ARG A 269 -5.03 7.62 10.88
C ARG A 269 -3.88 6.74 11.36
N ASN A 270 -2.71 7.31 11.62
CA ASN A 270 -1.56 6.58 12.15
C ASN A 270 -1.81 6.09 13.59
N ILE A 271 -2.37 6.95 14.45
CA ILE A 271 -2.69 6.60 15.84
C ILE A 271 -3.74 5.48 15.88
N ALA A 272 -4.81 5.61 15.07
CA ALA A 272 -5.84 4.59 14.99
C ALA A 272 -5.31 3.26 14.46
N MET A 273 -4.43 3.27 13.45
CA MET A 273 -3.84 2.04 12.92
C MET A 273 -2.91 1.36 13.93
N ALA A 274 -2.08 2.13 14.66
CA ALA A 274 -1.22 1.57 15.71
C ALA A 274 -2.06 0.87 16.79
N ARG A 275 -3.11 1.52 17.29
CA ARG A 275 -4.05 0.93 18.26
C ARG A 275 -4.74 -0.31 17.71
N LEU A 276 -5.22 -0.25 16.47
CA LEU A 276 -5.89 -1.37 15.80
C LEU A 276 -4.95 -2.59 15.67
N LEU A 277 -3.67 -2.37 15.36
CA LEU A 277 -2.67 -3.44 15.34
C LEU A 277 -2.42 -4.00 16.75
N ASP A 278 -2.19 -3.14 17.74
CA ASP A 278 -1.92 -3.57 19.12
C ASP A 278 -3.07 -4.38 19.72
N ASP A 279 -4.31 -3.96 19.49
CA ASP A 279 -5.48 -4.70 19.95
C ASP A 279 -5.68 -6.01 19.18
N ALA A 280 -5.36 -6.05 17.88
CA ALA A 280 -5.43 -7.28 17.11
C ALA A 280 -4.41 -8.32 17.59
N PHE A 281 -3.18 -7.91 17.94
CA PHE A 281 -2.16 -8.84 18.43
C PHE A 281 -2.52 -9.51 19.76
N LYS A 282 -3.41 -8.92 20.56
CA LYS A 282 -3.94 -9.55 21.79
C LYS A 282 -4.89 -10.71 21.50
N ARG A 283 -5.48 -10.75 20.30
CA ARG A 283 -6.54 -11.70 19.91
C ARG A 283 -6.11 -12.68 18.82
N VAL A 284 -5.12 -12.32 18.01
CA VAL A 284 -4.56 -13.22 16.97
C VAL A 284 -3.82 -14.39 17.61
N LYS A 285 -4.05 -15.59 17.06
CA LYS A 285 -3.39 -16.81 17.48
C LYS A 285 -1.98 -16.91 16.88
N PRO A 286 -1.01 -17.49 17.61
CA PRO A 286 0.29 -17.82 17.05
C PRO A 286 0.19 -18.93 15.98
N HIS A 287 0.94 -18.81 14.89
CA HIS A 287 1.03 -19.80 13.81
C HIS A 287 2.45 -20.37 13.70
N ARG A 288 2.62 -21.67 13.92
CA ARG A 288 3.94 -22.33 13.77
C ARG A 288 4.31 -22.49 12.30
N ALA A 289 5.62 -22.47 11.99
CA ALA A 289 6.18 -22.59 10.64
C ALA A 289 5.53 -23.69 9.76
N ASN A 290 5.14 -24.81 10.35
CA ASN A 290 4.57 -25.96 9.63
C ASN A 290 3.06 -25.81 9.33
N GLN A 291 2.33 -24.93 10.04
CA GLN A 291 0.91 -24.64 9.75
C GLN A 291 0.74 -23.66 8.57
N LEU A 292 1.81 -22.94 8.19
CA LEU A 292 1.81 -22.08 7.00
C LEU A 292 1.64 -22.90 5.69
N ILE A 293 2.08 -24.16 5.67
CA ILE A 293 2.05 -25.01 4.46
C ILE A 293 0.61 -25.40 4.09
N ALA A 294 -0.25 -25.66 5.08
CA ALA A 294 -1.62 -26.13 4.85
C ALA A 294 -2.61 -25.02 4.45
N GLN A 295 -2.33 -23.75 4.79
CA GLN A 295 -3.25 -22.61 4.53
C GLN A 295 -2.87 -21.78 3.30
N THR A 296 -1.77 -22.12 2.63
CA THR A 296 -1.36 -21.44 1.38
C THR A 296 -2.32 -21.77 0.22
N GLU A 297 -3.19 -22.75 0.38
CA GLU A 297 -4.36 -22.97 -0.47
C GLU A 297 -5.44 -21.91 -0.19
N ILE A 298 -5.17 -20.63 -0.46
CA ILE A 298 -6.28 -19.77 -0.88
C ILE A 298 -6.79 -20.43 -2.16
N PRO A 299 -8.07 -20.83 -2.27
CA PRO A 299 -8.63 -21.40 -3.49
C PRO A 299 -8.55 -20.32 -4.58
N MET A 300 -7.42 -20.27 -5.29
CA MET A 300 -7.25 -19.41 -6.43
C MET A 300 -7.87 -20.16 -7.61
N PRO A 301 -8.87 -19.57 -8.29
CA PRO A 301 -9.42 -20.21 -9.48
C PRO A 301 -8.28 -20.51 -10.45
N ARG A 302 -8.25 -21.76 -10.96
CA ARG A 302 -7.22 -22.24 -11.87
C ARG A 302 -7.04 -21.24 -13.02
N ARG A 303 -5.78 -20.98 -13.34
CA ARG A 303 -5.33 -20.00 -14.33
C ARG A 303 -5.84 -20.43 -15.71
N ASN A 304 -7.00 -19.93 -16.15
CA ASN A 304 -7.29 -19.90 -17.58
C ASN A 304 -6.38 -18.82 -18.18
N PRO A 305 -5.43 -19.16 -19.06
CA PRO A 305 -4.66 -18.14 -19.76
C PRO A 305 -5.66 -17.26 -20.53
N MET A 306 -5.75 -15.99 -20.17
CA MET A 306 -6.44 -15.01 -21.01
C MET A 306 -5.66 -14.90 -22.32
N PRO A 307 -6.29 -15.09 -23.49
CA PRO A 307 -5.63 -14.88 -24.77
C PRO A 307 -5.44 -13.37 -24.96
N MET A 308 -4.25 -12.86 -24.62
CA MET A 308 -3.78 -11.59 -25.14
C MET A 308 -3.02 -11.90 -26.43
N ALA A 309 -3.51 -11.32 -27.54
CA ALA A 309 -2.99 -11.49 -28.89
C ALA A 309 -1.46 -11.48 -28.92
N ALA A 310 -0.89 -12.59 -29.39
CA ALA A 310 0.53 -12.69 -29.70
C ALA A 310 0.90 -11.54 -30.64
N ARG A 311 1.72 -10.61 -30.16
CA ARG A 311 2.48 -9.73 -31.04
C ARG A 311 3.38 -10.61 -31.88
N ARG A 312 3.00 -10.85 -33.14
CA ARG A 312 3.88 -11.45 -34.13
C ARG A 312 5.12 -10.58 -34.24
N ALA A 313 6.28 -11.16 -33.93
CA ALA A 313 7.57 -10.62 -34.29
C ALA A 313 7.68 -10.61 -35.82
N ASN A 314 8.17 -9.50 -36.37
CA ASN A 314 8.55 -9.38 -37.78
C ASN A 314 9.56 -10.48 -38.15
N GLN A 315 9.24 -11.23 -39.21
CA GLN A 315 10.24 -11.85 -40.08
C GLN A 315 9.95 -11.38 -41.51
N PRO A 316 10.96 -11.02 -42.32
CA PRO A 316 10.76 -10.64 -43.70
C PRO A 316 10.44 -11.90 -44.52
N ALA A 317 9.23 -11.97 -45.07
CA ALA A 317 8.86 -13.02 -46.01
C ALA A 317 9.37 -12.64 -47.40
N VAL A 318 10.17 -13.55 -47.97
CA VAL A 318 10.56 -13.57 -49.39
C VAL A 318 9.29 -13.65 -50.24
N VAL A 319 9.09 -12.70 -51.14
CA VAL A 319 7.95 -12.67 -52.07
C VAL A 319 8.27 -13.58 -53.24
N GLN A 320 7.54 -14.69 -53.35
CA GLN A 320 7.48 -15.50 -54.57
C GLN A 320 6.20 -15.10 -55.31
N MET A 321 6.39 -14.62 -56.54
CA MET A 321 5.35 -14.11 -57.43
C MET A 321 4.42 -15.23 -57.87
N ALA A 322 3.11 -15.03 -57.74
CA ALA A 322 2.10 -15.75 -58.51
C ALA A 322 0.97 -14.79 -58.91
N SER A 323 0.76 -14.75 -60.21
CA SER A 323 -0.17 -13.89 -60.96
C SER A 323 -1.64 -14.24 -60.65
N ALA A 324 -2.49 -13.23 -60.47
CA ALA A 324 -3.94 -13.34 -60.64
C ALA A 324 -4.56 -11.96 -60.95
N GLN A 325 -5.43 -11.94 -61.96
CA GLN A 325 -6.00 -10.79 -62.65
C GLN A 325 -6.69 -9.71 -61.79
N GLN A 326 -6.53 -8.46 -62.21
CA GLN A 326 -7.31 -7.28 -61.80
C GLN A 326 -8.71 -7.26 -62.46
N PRO A 327 -9.75 -6.81 -61.74
CA PRO A 327 -10.87 -6.10 -62.34
C PRO A 327 -10.70 -4.58 -62.22
N ALA A 328 -11.09 -3.89 -63.29
CA ALA A 328 -11.04 -2.44 -63.45
C ALA A 328 -11.96 -1.68 -62.46
N SER A 329 -11.47 -0.55 -61.95
CA SER A 329 -12.29 0.46 -61.27
C SER A 329 -12.22 1.79 -62.02
N ALA A 330 -13.40 2.34 -62.32
CA ALA A 330 -13.62 3.65 -62.93
C ALA A 330 -13.19 4.80 -61.99
N PRO A 331 -12.85 5.99 -62.52
CA PRO A 331 -12.40 7.11 -61.70
C PRO A 331 -13.57 7.91 -61.12
N LEU A 332 -13.51 8.21 -59.82
CA LEU A 332 -14.34 9.21 -59.13
C LEU A 332 -13.51 10.49 -58.86
N PRO A 333 -14.14 11.67 -58.87
CA PRO A 333 -13.47 12.96 -59.07
C PRO A 333 -12.75 13.51 -57.83
N ALA A 334 -11.73 14.32 -58.10
CA ALA A 334 -10.90 15.03 -57.13
C ALA A 334 -11.74 15.92 -56.19
N GLN A 335 -11.64 15.66 -54.89
CA GLN A 335 -12.08 16.59 -53.85
C GLN A 335 -10.89 17.47 -53.46
N THR A 336 -11.04 18.77 -53.71
CA THR A 336 -10.12 19.82 -53.26
C THR A 336 -10.17 19.94 -51.73
N ALA A 337 -9.03 19.69 -51.09
CA ALA A 337 -8.86 19.94 -49.66
C ALA A 337 -8.87 21.45 -49.40
N LYS A 338 -9.84 21.93 -48.61
CA LYS A 338 -9.84 23.31 -48.08
C LYS A 338 -8.87 23.39 -46.89
N GLU A 339 -7.95 24.33 -46.93
CA GLU A 339 -7.01 24.63 -45.83
C GLU A 339 -7.73 25.15 -44.57
N PRO A 340 -7.22 24.86 -43.35
CA PRO A 340 -7.82 25.35 -42.12
C PRO A 340 -7.48 26.83 -41.86
N LEU A 341 -8.53 27.64 -41.66
CA LEU A 341 -8.42 29.04 -41.22
C LEU A 341 -8.34 29.11 -39.68
N VAL A 342 -7.48 29.99 -39.14
CA VAL A 342 -7.30 30.17 -37.69
C VAL A 342 -7.81 31.55 -37.25
N LEU A 343 -8.51 31.59 -36.11
CA LEU A 343 -9.00 32.81 -35.46
C LEU A 343 -7.91 33.43 -34.57
N VAL A 344 -7.52 34.66 -34.84
CA VAL A 344 -6.51 35.41 -34.08
C VAL A 344 -7.16 36.59 -33.37
N PRO A 345 -6.91 36.82 -32.05
CA PRO A 345 -7.44 37.97 -31.33
C PRO A 345 -6.83 39.28 -31.86
N ASN A 346 -7.66 40.27 -32.17
CA ASN A 346 -7.22 41.54 -32.72
C ASN A 346 -7.42 42.67 -31.71
N GLY A 347 -6.69 42.63 -30.58
CA GLY A 347 -6.38 43.76 -29.67
C GLY A 347 -7.49 44.66 -29.11
N ARG A 348 -8.76 44.48 -29.50
CA ARG A 348 -9.94 45.29 -29.12
C ARG A 348 -11.17 44.39 -28.88
N GLY A 349 -10.96 43.20 -28.32
CA GLY A 349 -12.04 42.29 -27.94
C GLY A 349 -12.76 41.55 -29.09
N GLY A 350 -12.23 41.56 -30.32
CA GLY A 350 -12.75 40.79 -31.46
C GLY A 350 -11.68 39.89 -32.10
N PHE A 351 -12.11 38.86 -32.85
CA PHE A 351 -11.25 37.92 -33.57
C PHE A 351 -11.25 38.20 -35.08
N LYS A 352 -10.10 38.03 -35.75
CA LYS A 352 -9.97 38.05 -37.21
C LYS A 352 -9.54 36.68 -37.73
N VAL A 353 -9.92 36.36 -38.96
CA VAL A 353 -9.58 35.11 -39.64
C VAL A 353 -8.32 35.32 -40.48
N ALA A 354 -7.28 34.49 -40.28
CA ALA A 354 -6.04 34.55 -41.05
C ALA A 354 -5.64 33.15 -41.57
N GLN A 355 -4.97 33.12 -42.73
CA GLN A 355 -4.39 31.91 -43.33
C GLN A 355 -3.04 31.59 -42.67
N ALA A 356 -2.80 30.31 -42.38
CA ALA A 356 -1.55 29.86 -41.75
C ALA A 356 -0.44 29.72 -42.80
N SER A 357 0.46 30.70 -42.90
CA SER A 357 1.69 30.57 -43.68
C SER A 357 2.76 29.82 -42.87
N MET A 358 3.20 28.66 -43.36
CA MET A 358 4.35 27.93 -42.80
C MET A 358 5.64 28.70 -43.09
N ALA A 359 6.22 29.33 -42.07
CA ALA A 359 7.57 29.89 -42.15
C ALA A 359 8.62 28.77 -42.09
N ALA A 360 9.65 28.88 -42.93
CA ALA A 360 10.78 27.95 -43.02
C ALA A 360 11.55 27.82 -41.68
N PRO A 361 12.16 26.66 -41.39
CA PRO A 361 12.91 26.44 -40.16
C PRO A 361 14.21 27.27 -40.14
N ALA A 362 14.42 27.99 -39.04
CA ALA A 362 15.68 28.68 -38.74
C ALA A 362 16.80 27.66 -38.40
N PRO A 363 18.08 27.99 -38.67
CA PRO A 363 19.19 27.05 -38.46
C PRO A 363 19.48 26.80 -36.98
N GLU A 364 19.85 25.55 -36.66
CA GLU A 364 20.24 25.08 -35.33
C GLU A 364 21.45 25.84 -34.75
N PRO A 365 21.44 26.24 -33.46
CA PRO A 365 22.63 26.74 -32.78
C PRO A 365 23.54 25.57 -32.32
N GLN A 366 24.83 25.70 -32.60
CA GLN A 366 25.87 24.75 -32.16
C GLN A 366 26.06 24.74 -30.64
N PRO A 367 26.49 23.60 -30.05
CA PRO A 367 26.65 23.46 -28.60
C PRO A 367 27.89 24.20 -28.10
N VAL A 368 27.68 25.22 -27.27
CA VAL A 368 28.73 25.84 -26.43
C VAL A 368 29.05 24.92 -25.26
N ALA A 369 30.36 24.68 -25.04
CA ALA A 369 30.89 23.91 -23.93
C ALA A 369 30.54 24.55 -22.59
N TYR A 370 29.92 23.78 -21.70
CA TYR A 370 29.56 24.21 -20.35
C TYR A 370 30.80 24.17 -19.44
N GLN A 371 31.28 25.35 -19.01
CA GLN A 371 32.21 25.45 -17.89
C GLN A 371 31.40 25.47 -16.57
N PRO A 372 31.72 24.63 -15.58
CA PRO A 372 31.04 24.65 -14.30
C PRO A 372 31.40 25.91 -13.50
N ALA A 373 30.39 26.59 -12.97
CA ALA A 373 30.57 27.71 -12.05
C ALA A 373 31.20 27.24 -10.72
N PRO A 374 32.06 28.06 -10.07
CA PRO A 374 32.71 27.70 -8.82
C PRO A 374 31.69 27.61 -7.66
N GLN A 375 31.86 26.61 -6.81
CA GLN A 375 31.02 26.39 -5.63
C GLN A 375 31.31 27.44 -4.54
N PRO A 376 30.32 27.85 -3.73
CA PRO A 376 30.58 28.69 -2.57
C PRO A 376 31.30 27.87 -1.50
N VAL A 377 32.48 28.36 -1.10
CA VAL A 377 33.25 27.86 0.04
C VAL A 377 32.50 28.29 1.32
N VAL A 378 32.07 27.31 2.13
CA VAL A 378 31.57 27.56 3.48
C VAL A 378 32.75 27.48 4.42
N GLU A 379 33.22 28.62 4.90
CA GLU A 379 34.24 28.73 5.93
C GLU A 379 33.67 28.25 7.27
N GLN A 380 34.28 27.21 7.84
CA GLN A 380 33.90 26.67 9.14
C GLN A 380 34.58 27.48 10.23
N ALA A 381 33.80 28.25 11.00
CA ALA A 381 34.25 28.81 12.27
C ALA A 381 34.37 27.70 13.33
N PRO A 382 35.45 27.64 14.13
CA PRO A 382 35.62 26.63 15.16
C PRO A 382 34.73 26.92 16.38
N LEU A 383 33.83 25.99 16.72
CA LEU A 383 33.16 25.97 18.01
C LEU A 383 34.10 25.39 19.06
N GLN A 384 34.50 26.24 20.00
CA GLN A 384 35.28 25.86 21.17
C GLN A 384 34.46 24.94 22.09
N VAL A 385 35.11 23.86 22.52
CA VAL A 385 34.64 22.95 23.56
C VAL A 385 35.01 23.55 24.92
N ALA A 386 34.03 23.84 25.76
CA ALA A 386 34.23 24.13 27.17
C ALA A 386 33.58 23.04 28.04
N SER A 387 34.38 22.52 28.97
CA SER A 387 34.14 21.39 29.86
C SER A 387 33.13 21.71 30.98
N ALA A 388 32.47 20.65 31.47
CA ALA A 388 31.40 20.64 32.46
C ALA A 388 31.87 20.79 33.93
N ALA A 389 30.95 21.23 34.80
CA ALA A 389 30.93 20.96 36.24
C ALA A 389 29.47 21.08 36.80
N PRO A 390 29.15 20.47 37.95
CA PRO A 390 27.89 19.74 38.19
C PRO A 390 26.79 20.51 38.95
N ILE A 391 25.53 20.10 38.76
CA ILE A 391 24.37 20.62 39.50
C ILE A 391 24.09 19.72 40.73
N PRO A 392 24.09 20.24 41.96
CA PRO A 392 23.64 19.50 43.14
C PRO A 392 22.12 19.54 43.32
N SER A 393 21.56 18.46 43.84
CA SER A 393 20.14 18.27 44.17
C SER A 393 19.78 18.83 45.56
N ALA A 394 18.64 19.50 45.71
CA ALA A 394 17.97 19.75 47.00
C ALA A 394 16.49 20.18 46.77
N PRO A 395 15.61 20.24 47.80
CA PRO A 395 14.44 19.35 47.89
C PRO A 395 13.07 20.06 47.83
N ILE A 396 12.04 19.22 47.83
CA ILE A 396 10.60 19.54 47.90
C ILE A 396 10.26 20.18 49.27
N GLY A 397 9.50 21.28 49.26
CA GLY A 397 8.93 21.90 50.45
C GLY A 397 7.89 22.99 50.11
N SER A 398 6.78 22.97 50.84
CA SER A 398 5.50 23.64 50.59
C SER A 398 5.42 25.14 50.96
N ALA A 399 4.35 25.75 50.44
CA ALA A 399 3.48 26.78 51.05
C ALA A 399 3.66 28.27 50.67
N ASP A 400 2.48 28.83 50.38
CA ASP A 400 1.97 30.20 50.49
C ASP A 400 2.20 31.30 49.43
N ALA A 401 1.04 31.88 49.08
CA ALA A 401 0.77 32.98 48.16
C ALA A 401 1.11 34.35 48.79
N PRO A 402 1.06 35.49 48.06
CA PRO A 402 -0.23 36.13 47.71
C PRO A 402 -0.34 36.92 46.37
N GLN A 403 -1.58 37.02 45.89
CA GLN A 403 -2.28 38.16 45.23
C GLN A 403 -1.75 38.80 43.92
N THR A 404 -2.55 38.77 42.84
CA THR A 404 -3.45 39.89 42.41
C THR A 404 -4.11 39.66 41.01
N THR A 405 -5.45 39.83 40.99
CA THR A 405 -6.36 40.42 39.98
C THR A 405 -6.23 40.14 38.47
N ALA A 406 -7.27 39.55 37.85
CA ALA A 406 -8.23 40.27 36.96
C ALA A 406 -9.26 39.33 36.27
N ALA A 407 -10.52 39.47 36.71
CA ALA A 407 -11.83 39.37 36.06
C ALA A 407 -12.11 38.48 34.81
N LEU A 408 -13.10 37.60 34.96
CA LEU A 408 -14.09 37.16 33.96
C LEU A 408 -15.51 37.45 34.50
N PRO A 409 -16.55 37.66 33.65
CA PRO A 409 -17.89 38.03 34.11
C PRO A 409 -18.79 36.82 34.49
N HIS A 410 -19.76 37.15 35.34
CA HIS A 410 -20.64 36.34 36.19
C HIS A 410 -21.77 35.55 35.51
N ILE A 411 -22.15 34.42 36.12
CA ILE A 411 -23.56 33.99 36.28
C ILE A 411 -23.76 33.46 37.73
N THR A 412 -24.80 33.96 38.40
CA THR A 412 -25.14 33.78 39.81
C THR A 412 -26.07 32.56 40.04
N ILE A 413 -25.82 31.81 41.12
CA ILE A 413 -26.74 30.85 41.74
C ILE A 413 -27.15 31.39 43.14
N ILE A 414 -28.43 31.25 43.49
CA ILE A 414 -29.00 31.55 44.81
C ILE A 414 -28.90 30.30 45.72
N LYS A 415 -28.39 30.52 46.94
CA LYS A 415 -28.18 29.63 48.12
C LYS A 415 -29.45 29.60 49.02
N PRO A 416 -29.48 29.04 50.26
CA PRO A 416 -28.82 27.88 50.93
C PRO A 416 -29.86 27.03 51.76
N ALA A 417 -29.55 26.02 52.62
CA ALA A 417 -28.98 26.18 53.98
C ALA A 417 -28.92 24.87 54.82
N ARG A 418 -27.88 24.82 55.70
CA ARG A 418 -27.83 24.40 57.15
C ARG A 418 -27.97 22.90 57.51
N VAL A 419 -27.34 22.29 58.55
CA VAL A 419 -26.52 22.66 59.75
C VAL A 419 -25.64 21.44 60.15
N VAL A 420 -24.54 21.73 60.88
CA VAL A 420 -23.57 20.88 61.65
C VAL A 420 -24.18 20.48 63.05
N PRO A 421 -23.54 19.87 64.12
CA PRO A 421 -22.12 19.52 64.38
C PRO A 421 -21.75 18.24 65.24
N ALA A 422 -20.42 18.04 65.40
CA ALA A 422 -19.61 17.44 66.51
C ALA A 422 -19.80 15.94 66.86
N GLY A 423 -18.82 15.15 67.34
CA GLY A 423 -17.48 15.35 67.89
C GLY A 423 -16.82 13.99 68.23
N SER A 424 -15.60 14.01 68.77
CA SER A 424 -14.58 12.95 68.80
C SER A 424 -14.72 11.82 69.86
N SER A 425 -14.15 10.65 69.50
CA SER A 425 -13.42 9.60 70.28
C SER A 425 -14.03 8.93 71.53
N ILE A 426 -13.96 7.59 71.61
CA ILE A 426 -13.41 6.73 72.70
C ILE A 426 -13.38 5.25 72.23
N SER A 427 -12.53 4.47 72.89
CA SER A 427 -11.97 3.16 72.58
C SER A 427 -12.75 1.92 73.10
N MET A 428 -12.29 0.74 72.64
CA MET A 428 -12.34 -0.62 73.20
C MET A 428 -13.61 -1.50 73.14
N ALA A 429 -13.42 -2.69 72.57
CA ALA A 429 -13.73 -4.05 73.07
C ALA A 429 -14.06 -4.96 71.86
N ALA A 430 -13.15 -5.86 71.47
CA ALA A 430 -13.09 -7.26 71.89
C ALA A 430 -14.17 -8.14 71.21
N GLU A 431 -13.74 -8.97 70.26
CA GLU A 431 -14.32 -10.30 70.11
C GLU A 431 -13.26 -11.29 69.62
N GLN A 432 -12.96 -12.25 70.51
CA GLN A 432 -12.24 -13.47 70.21
C GLN A 432 -13.20 -14.43 69.49
N THR A 433 -12.74 -15.13 68.45
CA THR A 433 -13.08 -16.54 68.25
C THR A 433 -12.15 -17.22 67.23
N ALA A 434 -11.53 -18.29 67.73
CA ALA A 434 -11.03 -19.52 67.10
C ALA A 434 -9.95 -19.48 65.98
N PRO A 435 -8.85 -20.25 66.14
CA PRO A 435 -7.81 -20.42 65.14
C PRO A 435 -8.23 -21.43 64.06
N ILE A 436 -8.18 -21.02 62.79
CA ILE A 436 -8.17 -21.95 61.66
C ILE A 436 -6.74 -22.45 61.50
N GLN A 437 -6.51 -23.73 61.78
CA GLN A 437 -5.26 -24.43 61.47
C GLN A 437 -5.06 -24.45 59.95
N VAL A 438 -4.07 -23.69 59.48
CA VAL A 438 -3.56 -23.78 58.11
C VAL A 438 -2.59 -24.95 58.06
N THR A 439 -3.03 -26.08 57.52
CA THR A 439 -2.12 -27.14 57.07
C THR A 439 -1.30 -26.61 55.90
N ALA A 440 0.02 -26.61 56.08
CA ALA A 440 0.98 -26.23 55.04
C ALA A 440 0.85 -27.18 53.83
N PRO A 441 0.83 -26.68 52.59
CA PRO A 441 0.88 -27.53 51.42
C PRO A 441 2.27 -28.18 51.32
N ALA A 442 2.27 -29.48 51.03
CA ALA A 442 3.46 -30.31 50.87
C ALA A 442 4.44 -29.72 49.84
N PRO A 443 5.77 -29.95 50.00
CA PRO A 443 6.76 -29.44 49.07
C PRO A 443 6.58 -30.06 47.69
N ALA A 444 6.59 -29.20 46.66
CA ALA A 444 6.54 -29.60 45.26
C ALA A 444 7.61 -30.65 44.93
N PRO A 445 7.30 -31.70 44.14
CA PRO A 445 8.29 -32.65 43.70
C PRO A 445 9.35 -31.95 42.85
N ARG A 446 10.63 -32.21 43.17
CA ARG A 446 11.79 -31.72 42.41
C ARG A 446 11.67 -32.13 40.94
N PRO A 447 12.08 -31.29 39.97
CA PRO A 447 12.15 -31.70 38.59
C PRO A 447 13.23 -32.78 38.46
N VAL A 448 12.82 -34.01 38.16
CA VAL A 448 13.73 -35.04 37.66
C VAL A 448 14.22 -34.53 36.32
N ALA A 449 15.54 -34.30 36.24
CA ALA A 449 16.21 -33.96 34.99
C ALA A 449 15.88 -35.03 33.95
N ALA A 450 15.06 -34.68 32.97
CA ALA A 450 14.90 -35.48 31.76
C ALA A 450 16.24 -35.43 31.03
N ALA A 451 16.99 -36.53 31.14
CA ALA A 451 18.17 -36.79 30.35
C ALA A 451 17.84 -36.52 28.88
N ALA A 452 18.70 -35.72 28.24
CA ALA A 452 18.67 -35.54 26.79
C ALA A 452 18.68 -36.91 26.11
N PRO A 453 17.81 -37.17 25.11
CA PRO A 453 17.96 -38.38 24.33
C PRO A 453 19.31 -38.32 23.61
N ALA A 454 20.12 -39.37 23.84
CA ALA A 454 21.39 -39.58 23.17
C ALA A 454 21.22 -39.47 21.64
N PRO A 455 22.23 -38.99 20.90
CA PRO A 455 22.15 -38.85 19.46
C PRO A 455 21.94 -40.23 18.82
N LEU A 456 20.85 -40.36 18.07
CA LEU A 456 20.60 -41.54 17.25
C LEU A 456 21.77 -41.73 16.26
N PRO A 457 22.24 -42.96 16.05
CA PRO A 457 23.41 -43.22 15.24
C PRO A 457 23.15 -42.87 13.77
N VAL A 458 24.03 -42.06 13.20
CA VAL A 458 24.13 -41.87 11.75
C VAL A 458 24.49 -43.21 11.12
N ARG A 459 23.57 -43.80 10.34
CA ARG A 459 23.91 -44.94 9.46
C ARG A 459 23.48 -44.67 8.03
N LYS A 460 24.49 -44.79 7.17
CA LYS A 460 24.54 -44.59 5.71
C LYS A 460 23.39 -45.25 4.95
N THR A 461 22.77 -44.48 4.07
CA THR A 461 22.33 -44.96 2.75
C THR A 461 22.84 -43.97 1.71
N ILE A 462 24.03 -44.26 1.18
CA ILE A 462 24.52 -43.66 -0.06
C ILE A 462 23.74 -44.34 -1.17
N THR A 463 22.70 -43.70 -1.66
CA THR A 463 22.14 -44.03 -2.97
C THR A 463 23.13 -43.55 -4.03
N GLU A 464 23.63 -44.49 -4.83
CA GLU A 464 24.73 -44.41 -5.81
C GLU A 464 24.96 -43.03 -6.45
N GLY A 465 26.15 -42.48 -6.20
CA GLY A 465 26.68 -41.30 -6.88
C GLY A 465 27.91 -40.75 -6.18
N ASP A 466 29.06 -40.75 -6.86
CA ASP A 466 30.36 -40.28 -6.34
C ASP A 466 30.44 -38.76 -6.14
N TYR A 467 29.36 -38.03 -6.41
CA TYR A 467 29.27 -36.59 -6.27
C TYR A 467 28.16 -36.17 -5.31
N ALA A 468 28.46 -35.11 -4.57
CA ALA A 468 27.51 -34.32 -3.81
C ALA A 468 27.49 -32.88 -4.35
N ILE A 469 26.46 -32.13 -4.02
CA ILE A 469 26.40 -30.70 -4.27
C ILE A 469 26.48 -29.95 -2.94
N GLN A 470 27.23 -28.86 -2.89
CA GLN A 470 27.28 -27.97 -1.73
C GLN A 470 26.59 -26.66 -2.04
N ILE A 471 25.58 -26.32 -1.25
CA ILE A 471 24.74 -25.15 -1.50
C ILE A 471 25.07 -23.93 -0.62
N GLY A 472 25.95 -24.10 0.37
CA GLY A 472 26.44 -23.03 1.22
C GLY A 472 27.23 -23.53 2.41
N ALA A 473 27.95 -22.62 3.06
CA ALA A 473 28.62 -22.84 4.34
C ALA A 473 28.26 -21.67 5.27
N VAL A 474 27.72 -21.97 6.44
CA VAL A 474 27.19 -20.98 7.40
C VAL A 474 27.72 -21.28 8.81
N PRO A 475 27.88 -20.27 9.69
CA PRO A 475 28.49 -20.48 11.01
C PRO A 475 27.60 -21.22 12.02
N ASP A 476 26.33 -21.47 11.67
CA ASP A 476 25.32 -22.06 12.55
C ASP A 476 24.69 -23.30 11.93
N GLU A 477 24.67 -24.41 12.66
CA GLU A 477 24.12 -25.69 12.21
C GLU A 477 22.64 -25.57 11.83
N LYS A 478 21.87 -24.84 12.64
CA LYS A 478 20.43 -24.62 12.41
C LYS A 478 20.20 -23.79 11.14
N ALA A 479 21.07 -22.84 10.83
CA ALA A 479 21.07 -22.11 9.57
C ALA A 479 21.40 -23.03 8.38
N ALA A 480 22.30 -23.99 8.54
CA ALA A 480 22.61 -24.97 7.49
C ALA A 480 21.41 -25.88 7.18
N HIS A 481 20.72 -26.37 8.21
CA HIS A 481 19.48 -27.13 8.04
C HIS A 481 18.35 -26.31 7.40
N LYS A 482 18.22 -25.02 7.76
CA LYS A 482 17.27 -24.12 7.09
C LYS A 482 17.61 -23.93 5.62
N LEU A 483 18.90 -23.84 5.28
CA LEU A 483 19.35 -23.69 3.90
C LEU A 483 19.03 -24.94 3.06
N ILE A 484 19.24 -26.13 3.63
CA ILE A 484 18.84 -27.42 3.05
C ILE A 484 17.32 -27.46 2.83
N ALA A 485 16.52 -27.17 3.85
CA ALA A 485 15.07 -27.19 3.76
C ALA A 485 14.54 -26.19 2.72
N LEU A 486 15.16 -25.01 2.63
CA LEU A 486 14.82 -24.00 1.63
C LEU A 486 15.16 -24.47 0.21
N ALA A 487 16.29 -25.16 0.02
CA ALA A 487 16.67 -25.73 -1.26
C ALA A 487 15.71 -26.85 -1.69
N GLN A 488 15.34 -27.76 -0.79
CA GLN A 488 14.32 -28.78 -1.04
C GLN A 488 12.96 -28.17 -1.38
N LEU A 489 12.56 -27.09 -0.70
CA LEU A 489 11.30 -26.41 -0.99
C LEU A 489 11.28 -25.79 -2.40
N ARG A 490 12.40 -25.24 -2.87
CA ARG A 490 12.46 -24.49 -4.13
C ARG A 490 12.87 -25.34 -5.33
N ALA A 491 13.60 -26.43 -5.10
CA ALA A 491 14.13 -27.34 -6.12
C ALA A 491 13.73 -28.80 -5.85
N GLY A 492 12.59 -29.02 -5.20
CA GLY A 492 12.17 -30.32 -4.67
C GLY A 492 12.16 -31.46 -5.68
N GLU A 493 11.71 -31.24 -6.91
CA GLU A 493 11.73 -32.29 -7.96
C GLU A 493 13.17 -32.73 -8.32
N LEU A 494 14.13 -31.81 -8.31
CA LEU A 494 15.54 -32.12 -8.61
C LEU A 494 16.28 -32.75 -7.43
N LEU A 495 15.83 -32.46 -6.21
CA LEU A 495 16.41 -32.94 -4.97
C LEU A 495 15.62 -34.12 -4.38
N ALA A 496 14.55 -34.56 -5.06
CA ALA A 496 13.73 -35.67 -4.63
C ALA A 496 14.58 -36.95 -4.57
N GLY A 497 14.51 -37.65 -3.44
CA GLY A 497 15.29 -38.87 -3.20
C GLY A 497 16.80 -38.66 -2.97
N ARG A 498 17.29 -37.41 -2.95
CA ARG A 498 18.70 -37.10 -2.62
C ARG A 498 18.85 -36.88 -1.12
N ALA A 499 19.84 -37.53 -0.52
CA ALA A 499 20.06 -37.46 0.92
C ALA A 499 20.68 -36.09 1.31
N PRO A 500 19.96 -35.22 2.05
CA PRO A 500 20.56 -34.02 2.60
C PRO A 500 21.47 -34.36 3.78
N PHE A 501 22.58 -33.63 3.92
CA PHE A 501 23.44 -33.72 5.10
C PHE A 501 24.21 -32.43 5.35
N THR A 502 24.67 -32.26 6.58
CA THR A 502 25.57 -31.19 6.99
C THR A 502 26.97 -31.74 7.25
N GLN A 503 28.00 -30.95 6.99
CA GLN A 503 29.39 -31.28 7.31
C GLN A 503 30.09 -30.07 7.92
N THR A 504 30.75 -30.24 9.05
CA THR A 504 31.59 -29.19 9.64
C THR A 504 32.89 -29.04 8.86
N VAL A 505 33.38 -27.82 8.74
CA VAL A 505 34.74 -27.53 8.29
C VAL A 505 35.30 -26.38 9.09
N ASP A 506 36.55 -26.51 9.51
CA ASP A 506 37.27 -25.40 10.12
C ASP A 506 37.99 -24.62 9.01
N LYS A 507 37.73 -23.31 8.95
CA LYS A 507 38.40 -22.41 8.03
C LYS A 507 38.71 -21.10 8.75
N ASP A 508 39.98 -20.69 8.72
CA ASP A 508 40.45 -19.44 9.32
C ASP A 508 40.11 -19.32 10.82
N GLY A 509 40.15 -20.43 11.56
CA GLY A 509 39.84 -20.48 13.00
C GLY A 509 38.34 -20.49 13.34
N ALA A 510 37.45 -20.54 12.37
CA ALA A 510 36.00 -20.65 12.57
C ALA A 510 35.43 -21.96 12.01
N THR A 511 34.59 -22.64 12.81
CA THR A 511 33.84 -23.83 12.38
C THR A 511 32.62 -23.40 11.58
N LEU A 512 32.54 -23.85 10.33
CA LEU A 512 31.42 -23.62 9.42
C LEU A 512 30.67 -24.91 9.12
N TRP A 513 29.36 -24.81 9.03
CA TRP A 513 28.43 -25.89 8.67
C TRP A 513 28.08 -25.81 7.19
N ARG A 514 28.58 -26.78 6.43
CA ARG A 514 28.33 -26.92 4.98
C ARG A 514 27.02 -27.66 4.76
N ALA A 515 26.10 -27.07 4.01
CA ALA A 515 24.84 -27.68 3.60
C ALA A 515 25.02 -28.43 2.27
N ARG A 516 24.71 -29.74 2.24
CA ARG A 516 24.96 -30.62 1.08
C ARG A 516 23.82 -31.58 0.76
N PHE A 517 23.81 -32.07 -0.47
CA PHE A 517 22.99 -33.21 -0.93
C PHE A 517 23.89 -34.25 -1.60
N ALA A 518 23.78 -35.51 -1.22
CA ALA A 518 24.52 -36.64 -1.79
C ALA A 518 23.73 -37.39 -2.86
N GLY A 519 24.43 -38.26 -3.59
CA GLY A 519 23.86 -39.21 -4.53
C GLY A 519 23.69 -38.64 -5.93
N PHE A 520 24.65 -37.83 -6.40
CA PHE A 520 24.70 -37.37 -7.79
C PHE A 520 25.85 -38.07 -8.54
N ASN A 521 25.69 -38.26 -9.85
CA ASN A 521 26.83 -38.45 -10.73
C ASN A 521 27.38 -37.07 -11.15
N GLN A 522 28.55 -37.03 -11.79
CA GLN A 522 29.24 -35.76 -12.11
C GLN A 522 28.37 -34.81 -12.96
N THR A 523 27.68 -35.33 -13.97
CA THR A 523 26.81 -34.53 -14.86
C THR A 523 25.57 -34.04 -14.11
N GLY A 524 24.92 -34.92 -13.35
CA GLY A 524 23.75 -34.60 -12.54
C GLY A 524 24.04 -33.56 -11.46
N ALA A 525 25.23 -33.59 -10.86
CA ALA A 525 25.65 -32.58 -9.88
C ALA A 525 25.82 -31.19 -10.52
N LYS A 526 26.38 -31.13 -11.75
CA LYS A 526 26.52 -29.87 -12.50
C LYS A 526 25.16 -29.29 -12.88
N SER A 527 24.28 -30.08 -13.50
CA SER A 527 22.95 -29.64 -13.89
C SER A 527 22.07 -29.27 -12.69
N ALA A 528 22.17 -30.01 -11.58
CA ALA A 528 21.49 -29.65 -10.34
C ALA A 528 21.96 -28.29 -9.80
N CYS A 529 23.27 -28.01 -9.88
CA CYS A 529 23.80 -26.71 -9.47
C CYS A 529 23.36 -25.56 -10.36
N GLU A 530 23.30 -25.73 -11.68
CA GLU A 530 22.79 -24.69 -12.60
C GLU A 530 21.35 -24.30 -12.25
N VAL A 531 20.50 -25.29 -11.97
CA VAL A 531 19.11 -24.99 -11.59
C VAL A 531 19.03 -24.38 -10.19
N LEU A 532 19.84 -24.83 -9.23
CA LEU A 532 19.89 -24.22 -7.90
C LEU A 532 20.39 -22.77 -7.95
N GLN A 533 21.37 -22.47 -8.80
CA GLN A 533 21.85 -21.12 -9.05
C GLN A 533 20.76 -20.24 -9.68
N SER A 534 20.00 -20.76 -10.64
CA SER A 534 18.83 -20.05 -11.21
C SER A 534 17.75 -19.74 -10.15
N LYS A 535 17.75 -20.48 -9.03
CA LYS A 535 16.86 -20.30 -7.87
C LYS A 535 17.52 -19.52 -6.72
N ASN A 536 18.63 -18.83 -6.99
CA ASN A 536 19.42 -18.01 -6.06
C ASN A 536 20.03 -18.78 -4.88
N PHE A 537 20.44 -20.04 -5.09
CA PHE A 537 21.33 -20.73 -4.16
C PHE A 537 22.76 -20.65 -4.68
N GLY A 538 23.74 -20.44 -3.80
CA GLY A 538 25.10 -20.84 -4.11
C GLY A 538 25.08 -22.36 -4.38
N CYS A 539 25.82 -22.84 -5.37
CA CYS A 539 25.95 -24.28 -5.59
C CYS A 539 27.24 -24.59 -6.32
N PHE A 540 27.95 -25.60 -5.85
CA PHE A 540 29.06 -26.20 -6.60
C PHE A 540 29.14 -27.71 -6.36
N PRO A 541 29.47 -28.50 -7.40
CA PRO A 541 29.64 -29.94 -7.29
C PRO A 541 30.94 -30.27 -6.54
N VAL A 542 30.89 -31.26 -5.65
CA VAL A 542 32.02 -31.79 -4.87
C VAL A 542 32.04 -33.31 -4.96
N ARG A 543 33.22 -33.92 -4.94
CA ARG A 543 33.31 -35.39 -4.84
C ARG A 543 32.88 -35.82 -3.44
N ALA A 544 32.02 -36.83 -3.37
CA ALA A 544 31.59 -37.45 -2.14
C ALA A 544 32.68 -38.45 -1.71
N ASN A 545 33.62 -38.00 -0.88
CA ASN A 545 34.57 -38.88 -0.20
C ASN A 545 33.99 -39.34 1.14
#